data_AF-A0AAJ4ZS80-F1
#
_entry.id   AF-A0AAJ4ZS80-F1
#
_cell.length_a   1.000
_cell.length_b   1.000
_cell.length_c   1.000
_cell.angle_alpha   90.00
_cell.angle_beta   90.00
_cell.angle_gamma   90.00
#
_symmetry.space_group_name_H-M   'P 1'
#
loop_
_entity.id
_entity.type
_entity.pdbx_description
1 polymer ?
#
loop_
_entity_poly.entity_id
_entity_poly.type
_entity_poly.pdbx_seq_one_letter_code
_entity_poly.pdbx_strand_id
1 'polypeptide(L)'
;MFDRGYLDYERFDRMTDDGFFFVSRLRKNAVTRVVESFEVPEQSSVLSDELILIGNKQNRAENVFRRIEVLDPNGKELRLITNRFDLNADEVAELYKSRWAIELFF
;
A
#
# COMPACT_ATOMS: atom_id res chain seq x y z
N MET A 1 -11.91 -5.95 22.78
CA MET A 1 -11.87 -6.72 21.53
C MET A 1 -11.23 -5.80 20.50
N PHE A 2 -9.93 -5.97 20.24
CA PHE A 2 -9.19 -5.06 19.35
C PHE A 2 -9.42 -5.46 17.89
N ASP A 3 -9.75 -4.48 17.04
CA ASP A 3 -9.84 -4.70 15.61
C ASP A 3 -8.42 -4.94 15.06
N ARG A 4 -8.21 -6.06 14.35
CA ARG A 4 -6.90 -6.38 13.76
C ARG A 4 -6.43 -5.30 12.78
N GLY A 5 -7.33 -4.56 12.14
CA GLY A 5 -7.00 -3.46 11.25
C GLY A 5 -6.33 -2.29 11.99
N TYR A 6 -6.71 -2.01 13.23
CA TYR A 6 -6.07 -0.96 14.03
C TYR A 6 -4.61 -1.30 14.36
N LEU A 7 -4.35 -2.56 14.75
CA LEU A 7 -2.99 -3.05 15.00
C LEU A 7 -2.10 -2.97 13.75
N ASP A 8 -2.68 -3.22 12.57
CA ASP A 8 -1.95 -3.09 11.30
C ASP A 8 -1.56 -1.61 11.05
N TYR A 9 -2.42 -0.64 11.39
CA TYR A 9 -2.16 0.79 11.19
C TYR A 9 -1.07 1.32 12.13
N GLU A 10 -1.16 1.01 13.43
CA GLU A 10 -0.11 1.38 14.40
C GLU A 10 1.25 0.80 14.01
N ARG A 11 1.28 -0.39 13.40
CA ARG A 11 2.50 -0.99 12.90
C ARG A 11 3.10 -0.22 11.72
N PHE A 12 2.27 0.25 10.79
CA PHE A 12 2.75 1.05 9.65
C PHE A 12 3.26 2.42 10.10
N ASP A 13 2.59 3.05 11.06
CA ASP A 13 3.07 4.29 11.68
C ASP A 13 4.42 4.08 12.33
N ARG A 14 4.54 3.10 13.23
CA ARG A 14 5.81 2.80 13.91
C ARG A 14 6.95 2.52 12.94
N MET A 15 6.71 1.73 11.89
CA MET A 15 7.73 1.48 10.87
C MET A 15 8.17 2.78 10.20
N THR A 16 7.24 3.67 9.90
CA THR A 16 7.55 4.98 9.29
C THR A 16 8.32 5.87 10.24
N ASP A 17 7.89 5.99 11.49
CA ASP A 17 8.51 6.83 12.51
C ASP A 17 9.94 6.35 12.85
N ASP A 18 10.16 5.04 12.83
CA ASP A 18 11.48 4.42 13.03
C ASP A 18 12.37 4.48 11.77
N GLY A 19 11.88 5.03 10.66
CA GLY A 19 12.62 5.17 9.40
C GLY A 19 12.73 3.89 8.58
N PHE A 20 11.94 2.86 8.88
CA PHE A 20 11.85 1.65 8.09
C PHE A 20 10.88 1.80 6.92
N PHE A 21 11.27 1.25 5.78
CA PHE A 21 10.40 1.20 4.63
C PHE A 21 9.66 -0.13 4.47
N PHE A 22 8.46 -0.07 3.89
CA PHE A 22 7.69 -1.28 3.59
C PHE A 22 6.88 -1.16 2.29
N VAL A 23 6.62 -2.30 1.67
CA VAL A 23 5.54 -2.48 0.68
C VAL A 23 4.74 -3.69 1.14
N SER A 24 3.43 -3.50 1.33
CA SER A 24 2.54 -4.56 1.83
C SER A 24 1.22 -4.57 1.07
N ARG A 25 0.51 -5.69 1.11
CA ARG A 25 -0.83 -5.81 0.55
C ARG A 25 -1.85 -5.19 1.49
N LEU A 26 -2.61 -4.22 0.98
CA LEU A 26 -3.75 -3.64 1.69
C LEU A 26 -5.00 -4.50 1.48
N ARG A 27 -5.76 -4.72 2.57
CA ARG A 27 -7.01 -5.47 2.49
C ARG A 27 -8.08 -4.68 1.73
N LYS A 28 -8.92 -5.38 0.96
CA LYS A 28 -10.00 -4.74 0.18
C LYS A 28 -11.01 -3.97 1.04
N ASN A 29 -11.22 -4.40 2.28
CA ASN A 29 -12.13 -3.76 3.24
C ASN A 29 -11.45 -2.72 4.15
N ALA A 30 -10.18 -2.38 3.89
CA ALA A 30 -9.51 -1.32 4.65
C ALA A 30 -10.23 0.02 4.43
N VAL A 31 -10.54 0.70 5.52
CA VAL A 31 -11.10 2.06 5.46
C VAL A 31 -9.97 2.99 5.07
N THR A 32 -10.15 3.71 3.97
CA THR A 32 -9.15 4.63 3.42
C THR A 32 -9.80 5.93 2.99
N ARG A 33 -9.05 7.02 3.07
CA ARG A 33 -9.42 8.32 2.53
C ARG A 33 -8.30 8.80 1.62
N VAL A 34 -8.64 9.05 0.35
CA VAL A 34 -7.72 9.69 -0.60
C VAL A 34 -7.46 11.13 -0.18
N VAL A 35 -6.18 11.47 -0.13
CA VAL A 35 -5.66 12.82 0.11
C VAL A 35 -5.31 13.48 -1.21
N GLU A 36 -4.63 12.73 -2.09
CA GLU A 36 -4.17 13.18 -3.41
C GLU A 36 -4.07 11.98 -4.35
N SER A 37 -4.26 12.21 -5.65
CA SER A 37 -4.10 11.21 -6.71
C SER A 37 -3.04 11.70 -7.69
N PHE A 38 -2.18 10.79 -8.13
CA PHE A 38 -1.12 11.06 -9.10
C PHE A 38 -1.48 10.50 -10.47
N GLU A 39 -0.89 11.09 -11.52
CA GLU A 39 -1.02 10.57 -12.88
C GLU A 39 -0.27 9.24 -13.03
N VAL A 40 -0.92 8.29 -13.70
CA VAL A 40 -0.34 6.99 -14.02
C VAL A 40 -0.08 6.93 -15.53
N PRO A 41 1.11 6.49 -15.98
CA PRO A 41 1.42 6.40 -17.41
C PRO A 41 0.50 5.45 -18.18
N GLU A 42 0.17 5.79 -19.44
CA GLU A 42 -0.77 5.04 -20.31
C GLU A 42 -0.36 3.58 -20.64
N GLN A 43 0.83 3.13 -20.23
CA GLN A 43 1.35 1.78 -20.46
C GLN A 43 1.84 1.08 -19.18
N SER A 44 1.36 1.51 -18.02
CA SER A 44 1.72 0.93 -16.73
C SER A 44 0.82 -0.27 -16.36
N SER A 45 1.34 -1.17 -15.53
CA SER A 45 0.52 -2.19 -14.84
C SER A 45 -0.20 -1.65 -13.61
N VAL A 46 0.10 -0.39 -13.25
CA VAL A 46 -0.56 0.40 -12.22
C VAL A 46 -1.88 0.93 -12.76
N LEU A 47 -2.92 0.83 -11.94
CA LEU A 47 -4.27 1.33 -12.21
C LEU A 47 -4.52 2.67 -11.52
N SER A 48 -3.94 2.85 -10.32
CA SER A 48 -4.03 4.09 -9.57
C SER A 48 -2.85 4.24 -8.63
N ASP A 49 -2.49 5.50 -8.38
CA ASP A 49 -1.44 5.90 -7.47
C ASP A 49 -1.93 7.10 -6.63
N GLU A 50 -2.01 6.92 -5.32
CA GLU A 50 -2.71 7.86 -4.44
C GLU A 50 -2.01 8.01 -3.08
N LEU A 51 -1.98 9.23 -2.55
CA LEU A 51 -1.77 9.44 -1.12
C LEU A 51 -3.07 9.17 -0.36
N ILE A 52 -2.99 8.40 0.72
CA ILE A 52 -4.13 8.03 1.53
C ILE A 52 -3.85 8.15 3.02
N LEU A 53 -4.91 8.40 3.78
CA LEU A 53 -4.98 8.11 5.21
C LEU A 53 -5.73 6.79 5.41
N ILE A 54 -5.24 5.92 6.30
CA ILE A 54 -5.89 4.65 6.65
C ILE A 54 -6.60 4.72 7.99
N GLY A 55 -7.76 4.08 8.06
CA GLY A 55 -8.63 4.05 9.23
C GLY A 55 -9.79 5.02 9.20
N ASN A 56 -10.57 5.03 10.28
CA ASN A 56 -11.80 5.79 10.40
C ASN A 56 -11.59 7.04 11.29
N LYS A 57 -12.65 7.81 11.56
CA LYS A 57 -12.55 9.05 12.35
C LYS A 57 -12.03 8.85 13.79
N GLN A 58 -12.23 7.67 14.37
CA GLN A 58 -11.86 7.35 15.75
C GLN A 58 -10.50 6.67 15.84
N ASN A 59 -10.20 5.80 14.86
CA ASN A 59 -9.01 4.96 14.81
C ASN A 59 -8.41 5.05 13.40
N ARG A 60 -7.43 5.93 13.23
CA ARG A 60 -6.68 6.14 11.99
C ARG A 60 -5.19 6.20 12.27
N ALA A 61 -4.41 5.92 11.23
CA ALA A 61 -2.99 6.19 11.25
C ALA A 61 -2.69 7.69 11.40
N GLU A 62 -1.53 7.98 11.97
CA GLU A 62 -1.00 9.33 12.12
C GLU A 62 -0.29 9.80 10.84
N ASN A 63 0.42 8.88 10.18
CA ASN A 63 1.11 9.16 8.93
C ASN A 63 0.19 8.99 7.70
N VAL A 64 0.58 9.69 6.62
CA VAL A 64 0.04 9.44 5.28
C VAL A 64 0.84 8.32 4.61
N PHE A 65 0.16 7.50 3.83
CA PHE A 65 0.77 6.42 3.06
C PHE A 65 0.42 6.56 1.60
N ARG A 66 1.18 5.88 0.75
CA ARG A 66 0.84 5.74 -0.66
C ARG A 66 0.10 4.43 -0.88
N ARG A 67 -1.02 4.49 -1.59
CA ARG A 67 -1.76 3.35 -2.13
C ARG A 67 -1.49 3.23 -3.62
N ILE A 68 -1.10 2.04 -4.05
CA ILE A 68 -0.93 1.73 -5.47
C ILE A 68 -1.84 0.55 -5.79
N GLU A 69 -2.75 0.71 -6.73
CA GLU A 69 -3.55 -0.38 -7.25
C GLU A 69 -2.91 -0.92 -8.53
N VAL A 70 -2.78 -2.24 -8.63
CA VAL A 70 -2.15 -2.91 -9.79
C VAL A 70 -2.95 -4.13 -10.20
N LEU A 71 -2.82 -4.55 -11.46
CA LEU A 71 -3.28 -5.87 -11.90
C LEU A 71 -2.20 -6.91 -11.64
N ASP A 72 -2.57 -8.02 -11.01
CA ASP A 72 -1.72 -9.21 -10.98
C ASP A 72 -1.69 -9.91 -12.35
N PRO A 73 -0.78 -10.88 -12.58
CA PRO A 73 -0.69 -11.60 -13.85
C PRO A 73 -1.96 -12.36 -14.26
N ASN A 74 -2.90 -12.61 -13.33
CA ASN A 74 -4.19 -13.26 -13.59
C ASN A 74 -5.32 -12.24 -13.84
N GLY A 75 -5.00 -10.94 -13.92
CA GLY A 75 -5.96 -9.87 -14.12
C GLY A 75 -6.74 -9.50 -12.85
N LYS A 76 -6.28 -9.89 -11.66
CA LYS A 76 -6.91 -9.53 -10.39
C LYS A 76 -6.26 -8.29 -9.80
N GLU A 77 -7.11 -7.35 -9.39
CA GLU A 77 -6.69 -6.14 -8.68
C GLU A 77 -6.06 -6.45 -7.32
N LEU A 78 -4.88 -5.89 -7.10
CA LEU A 78 -4.17 -5.83 -5.84
C LEU A 78 -4.07 -4.38 -5.39
N ARG A 79 -4.26 -4.16 -4.10
CA ARG A 79 -3.99 -2.86 -3.45
C ARG A 79 -2.72 -3.01 -2.64
N LEU A 80 -1.75 -2.17 -2.92
CA LEU A 80 -0.50 -2.08 -2.18
C LEU A 80 -0.55 -0.84 -1.30
N ILE A 81 0.09 -0.91 -0.14
CA ILE A 81 0.33 0.22 0.75
C ILE A 81 1.82 0.30 1.07
N THR A 82 2.37 1.51 1.03
CA THR A 82 3.81 1.77 1.20
C THR A 82 4.06 3.16 1.79
N ASN A 83 5.23 3.32 2.42
CA ASN A 83 5.82 4.61 2.76
C ASN A 83 7.05 4.96 1.87
N ARG A 84 7.25 4.22 0.76
CA ARG A 84 8.28 4.50 -0.27
C ARG A 84 7.79 5.58 -1.24
N PHE A 85 8.06 6.83 -0.88
CA PHE A 85 7.84 8.00 -1.74
C PHE A 85 9.03 8.29 -2.67
N ASP A 86 10.15 7.62 -2.44
CA ASP A 86 11.39 7.68 -3.23
C ASP A 86 11.31 6.89 -4.54
N LEU A 87 10.35 5.97 -4.66
CA LEU A 87 10.14 5.12 -5.84
C LEU A 87 8.97 5.63 -6.69
N ASN A 88 8.96 5.34 -7.98
CA ASN A 88 7.76 5.50 -8.80
C ASN A 88 6.78 4.31 -8.60
N ALA A 89 5.56 4.42 -9.15
CA ALA A 89 4.51 3.44 -8.89
C ALA A 89 4.82 2.06 -9.47
N ASP A 90 5.45 2.00 -10.65
CA ASP A 90 5.88 0.75 -11.28
C ASP A 90 6.99 0.07 -10.47
N GLU A 91 7.95 0.82 -9.95
CA GLU A 91 9.01 0.29 -9.09
C GLU A 91 8.45 -0.37 -7.82
N VAL A 92 7.43 0.24 -7.20
CA VAL A 92 6.74 -0.37 -6.05
C VAL A 92 6.00 -1.65 -6.45
N ALA A 93 5.34 -1.65 -7.61
CA ALA A 93 4.67 -2.82 -8.14
C ALA A 93 5.63 -3.99 -8.37
N GLU A 94 6.79 -3.72 -8.98
CA GLU A 94 7.83 -4.72 -9.24
C GLU A 94 8.48 -5.24 -7.96
N LEU A 95 8.69 -4.38 -6.95
CA LEU A 95 9.19 -4.81 -5.64
C LEU A 95 8.24 -5.83 -4.99
N TYR A 96 6.92 -5.58 -5.07
CA TYR A 96 5.93 -6.51 -4.53
C TYR A 96 5.88 -7.83 -5.32
N LYS A 97 5.92 -7.78 -6.66
CA LYS A 97 5.98 -8.99 -7.50
C LYS A 97 7.19 -9.85 -7.18
N SER A 98 8.36 -9.23 -7.02
CA SER A 98 9.61 -9.91 -6.66
C SER A 98 9.51 -10.63 -5.32
N ARG A 99 8.90 -9.98 -4.31
CA ARG A 99 8.64 -10.61 -3.01
C ARG A 99 7.70 -11.81 -3.13
N TRP A 100 6.61 -11.67 -3.88
CA TRP A 100 5.64 -12.76 -4.06
C TRP A 100 6.25 -13.97 -4.78
N ALA A 101 7.13 -13.73 -5.75
CA ALA A 101 7.86 -14.80 -6.42
C ALA A 101 8.67 -15.64 -5.43
N ILE A 102 9.34 -15.01 -4.45
CA ILE A 102 10.11 -15.71 -3.40
C ILE A 102 9.20 -16.61 -2.55
N GLU A 103 8.00 -16.15 -2.19
CA GLU A 103 7.02 -16.92 -1.40
C GLU A 103 6.47 -18.16 -2.14
N LEU A 104 6.61 -18.25 -3.48
CA LEU A 104 6.20 -19.43 -4.26
C LEU A 104 7.26 -20.55 -4.29
N PHE A 105 8.47 -20.29 -3.80
CA PHE A 105 9.59 -21.25 -3.79
C PHE A 105 9.83 -21.92 -2.42
N PHE A 106 8.99 -21.67 -1.42
CA PHE A 106 9.05 -22.27 -0.08
C PHE A 106 7.71 -22.88 0.32
#